data_AF-A0A3L7SH69-F1
#
_entry.id   AF-A0A3L7SH69-F1
#
_cell.length_a   1.000
_cell.length_b   1.000
_cell.length_c   1.000
_cell.angle_alpha   90.00
_cell.angle_beta   90.00
_cell.angle_gamma   90.00
#
_symmetry.space_group_name_H-M   'P 1'
#
loop_
_entity.id
_entity.type
_entity.pdbx_description
1 polymer ?
#
loop_
_entity_poly.entity_id
_entity_poly.type
_entity_poly.pdbx_seq_one_letter_code
_entity_poly.pdbx_strand_id
1 'polypeptide(L)'
;MAHLRRIADAWDGPDRDRVFAEEFAAIKGISVDYAVLEHAPDVAVIEAPFGWDDLGGWSAVARQRPQDDAGNTSVGRHLGIESAGTIVHAGDDHLVVTLGLKDILVVHTPDATLVADRGHEEGVRKVVAELEKRGWTEYL
;
A
#
# COMPACT_ATOMS: atom_id res chain seq x y z
N MET A 1 4.44 -2.16 -29.47
CA MET A 1 4.76 -3.52 -29.98
C MET A 1 6.23 -3.76 -30.29
N ALA A 2 7.00 -2.78 -30.82
CA ALA A 2 8.42 -3.01 -31.16
C ALA A 2 9.30 -3.43 -29.96
N HIS A 3 9.12 -2.78 -28.80
CA HIS A 3 9.82 -3.14 -27.55
C HIS A 3 9.53 -4.60 -27.13
N LEU A 4 8.25 -4.99 -27.09
CA LEU A 4 7.84 -6.35 -26.72
C LEU A 4 8.43 -7.43 -27.66
N ARG A 5 8.53 -7.13 -28.96
CA ARG A 5 9.16 -8.06 -29.93
C ARG A 5 10.64 -8.26 -29.63
N ARG A 6 11.39 -7.18 -29.36
CA ARG A 6 12.81 -7.26 -29.02
C ARG A 6 13.05 -8.04 -27.73
N ILE A 7 12.17 -7.87 -26.73
CA ILE A 7 12.19 -8.68 -25.51
C ILE A 7 11.96 -10.16 -25.82
N ALA A 8 10.94 -10.48 -26.62
CA ALA A 8 10.62 -11.86 -27.01
C ALA A 8 11.76 -12.52 -27.78
N ASP A 9 12.37 -11.80 -28.74
CA ASP A 9 13.47 -12.30 -29.57
C ASP A 9 14.73 -12.61 -28.73
N ALA A 10 14.96 -11.86 -27.64
CA ALA A 10 16.09 -12.05 -26.75
C ALA A 10 15.81 -13.02 -25.57
N TRP A 11 14.59 -13.53 -25.44
CA TRP A 11 14.12 -14.17 -24.20
C TRP A 11 14.89 -15.43 -23.81
N ASP A 12 15.22 -16.28 -24.78
CA ASP A 12 15.98 -17.52 -24.57
C ASP A 12 17.50 -17.32 -24.78
N GLY A 13 17.93 -16.07 -24.99
CA GLY A 13 19.31 -15.70 -25.30
C GLY A 13 20.11 -15.22 -24.09
N PRO A 14 21.45 -15.10 -24.23
CA PRO A 14 22.33 -14.63 -23.17
C PRO A 14 22.11 -13.14 -22.82
N ASP A 15 21.50 -12.38 -23.72
CA ASP A 15 21.21 -10.95 -23.57
C ASP A 15 19.86 -10.67 -22.87
N ARG A 16 19.10 -11.70 -22.47
CA ARG A 16 17.73 -11.57 -21.95
C ARG A 16 17.57 -10.44 -20.94
N ASP A 17 18.36 -10.48 -19.87
CA ASP A 17 18.16 -9.58 -18.73
C ASP A 17 18.49 -8.12 -19.09
N ARG A 18 19.52 -7.92 -19.93
CA ARG A 18 19.90 -6.59 -20.44
C ARG A 18 18.83 -6.01 -21.36
N VAL A 19 18.40 -6.79 -22.36
CA VAL A 19 17.37 -6.37 -23.33
C VAL A 19 16.04 -6.15 -22.62
N PHE A 20 15.67 -7.01 -21.68
CA PHE A 20 14.47 -6.83 -20.87
C PHE A 20 14.50 -5.51 -20.11
N ALA A 21 15.58 -5.22 -19.37
CA ALA A 21 15.68 -3.98 -18.59
C ALA A 21 15.59 -2.72 -19.48
N GLU A 22 16.34 -2.68 -20.58
CA GLU A 22 16.37 -1.55 -21.52
C GLU A 22 15.00 -1.33 -22.20
N GLU A 23 14.41 -2.40 -22.75
CA GLU A 23 13.19 -2.29 -23.55
C GLU A 23 11.95 -2.12 -22.67
N PHE A 24 11.90 -2.76 -21.50
CA PHE A 24 10.79 -2.63 -20.57
C PHE A 24 10.72 -1.22 -19.98
N ALA A 25 11.86 -0.62 -19.62
CA ALA A 25 11.91 0.76 -19.14
C ALA A 25 11.44 1.79 -20.17
N ALA A 26 11.57 1.47 -21.48
CA ALA A 26 11.09 2.32 -22.56
C ALA A 26 9.57 2.20 -22.83
N ILE A 27 8.88 1.20 -22.24
CA ILE A 27 7.43 1.04 -22.39
C ILE A 27 6.70 2.03 -21.49
N LYS A 28 5.75 2.78 -22.08
CA LYS A 28 4.86 3.64 -21.30
C LYS A 28 4.01 2.79 -20.35
N GLY A 29 4.21 2.98 -19.04
CA GLY A 29 3.40 2.34 -18.01
C GLY A 29 1.93 2.79 -18.09
N ILE A 30 1.03 1.81 -18.12
CA ILE A 30 -0.42 1.98 -18.15
C ILE A 30 -1.07 0.73 -17.55
N SER A 31 -2.19 0.87 -16.83
CA SER A 31 -2.87 -0.29 -16.22
C SER A 31 -3.47 -1.19 -17.30
N VAL A 32 -3.56 -2.49 -17.01
CA VAL A 32 -4.21 -3.45 -17.90
C VAL A 32 -5.71 -3.16 -18.04
N ASP A 33 -6.33 -2.65 -16.98
CA ASP A 33 -7.73 -2.23 -16.96
C ASP A 33 -8.01 -1.21 -18.06
N TYR A 34 -7.22 -0.14 -18.08
CA TYR A 34 -7.37 0.93 -19.07
C TYR A 34 -6.86 0.52 -20.46
N ALA A 35 -5.72 -0.18 -20.53
CA ALA A 35 -5.10 -0.51 -21.81
C ALA A 35 -5.81 -1.64 -22.57
N VAL A 36 -6.49 -2.54 -21.86
CA VAL A 36 -7.09 -3.76 -22.42
C VAL A 36 -8.53 -3.92 -21.99
N LEU A 37 -8.82 -4.02 -20.68
CA LEU A 37 -10.14 -4.47 -20.22
C LEU A 37 -11.27 -3.52 -20.62
N GLU A 38 -11.04 -2.20 -20.58
CA GLU A 38 -12.02 -1.18 -21.00
C GLU A 38 -12.29 -1.16 -22.51
N HIS A 39 -11.44 -1.81 -23.30
CA HIS A 39 -11.53 -1.83 -24.77
C HIS A 39 -11.80 -3.23 -25.33
N ALA A 40 -11.82 -4.25 -24.48
CA ALA A 40 -11.99 -5.64 -24.89
C ALA A 40 -13.47 -5.90 -25.27
N PRO A 41 -13.74 -6.45 -26.47
CA PRO A 41 -15.11 -6.74 -26.91
C PRO A 41 -15.71 -7.96 -26.21
N ASP A 42 -14.87 -8.89 -25.75
CA ASP A 42 -15.27 -10.19 -25.20
C ASP A 42 -14.75 -10.33 -23.76
N VAL A 43 -15.55 -9.90 -22.79
CA VAL A 43 -15.24 -10.00 -21.36
C VAL A 43 -16.31 -10.83 -20.66
N ALA A 44 -15.87 -11.79 -19.83
CA ALA A 44 -16.74 -12.53 -18.93
C ALA A 44 -16.32 -12.27 -17.48
N VAL A 45 -17.30 -12.16 -16.59
CA VAL A 45 -17.09 -11.95 -15.15
C VAL A 45 -17.75 -13.10 -14.40
N ILE A 46 -17.04 -13.65 -13.43
CA ILE A 46 -17.54 -14.68 -12.53
C ILE A 46 -17.60 -14.08 -11.13
N GLU A 47 -18.75 -14.25 -10.46
CA GLU A 47 -18.92 -13.80 -9.08
C GLU A 47 -18.02 -14.62 -8.14
N ALA A 48 -17.25 -13.92 -7.31
CA ALA A 48 -16.48 -14.54 -6.25
C ALA A 48 -17.40 -14.80 -5.03
N PRO A 49 -17.58 -16.05 -4.58
CA PRO A 49 -18.48 -16.37 -3.47
C PRO A 49 -17.83 -16.11 -2.09
N PHE A 50 -16.90 -15.17 -2.02
CA PHE A 50 -16.11 -14.87 -0.83
C PHE A 50 -15.80 -13.36 -0.75
N GLY A 51 -15.55 -12.87 0.47
CA GLY A 51 -15.08 -11.50 0.68
C GLY A 51 -13.65 -11.32 0.18
N TRP A 52 -13.41 -10.24 -0.54
CA TRP A 52 -12.09 -9.87 -1.05
C TRP A 52 -11.82 -8.38 -0.72
N ASP A 53 -10.57 -8.08 -0.41
CA ASP A 53 -10.07 -6.74 -0.10
C ASP A 53 -8.65 -6.62 -0.67
N ASP A 54 -8.33 -5.53 -1.37
CA ASP A 54 -7.03 -5.29 -1.98
C ASP A 54 -5.96 -4.84 -1.00
N LEU A 55 -6.33 -4.62 0.27
CA LEU A 55 -5.46 -4.14 1.34
C LEU A 55 -4.69 -2.86 0.95
N GLY A 56 -5.29 -1.99 0.13
CA GLY A 56 -4.61 -0.83 -0.47
C GLY A 56 -4.19 0.28 0.50
N GLY A 57 -4.51 0.19 1.80
CA GLY A 57 -4.22 1.21 2.80
C GLY A 57 -4.45 0.76 4.23
N TRP A 58 -4.16 1.65 5.20
CA TRP A 58 -4.29 1.35 6.62
C TRP A 58 -5.74 1.19 7.07
N SER A 59 -6.68 1.82 6.37
CA SER A 59 -8.12 1.60 6.56
C SER A 59 -8.54 0.16 6.27
N ALA A 60 -7.75 -0.62 5.51
CA ALA A 60 -7.99 -2.06 5.36
C ALA A 60 -7.78 -2.82 6.67
N VAL A 61 -6.85 -2.37 7.52
CA VAL A 61 -6.65 -2.95 8.86
C VAL A 61 -7.92 -2.83 9.69
N ALA A 62 -8.57 -1.67 9.66
CA ALA A 62 -9.86 -1.45 10.34
C ALA A 62 -11.00 -2.32 9.81
N ARG A 63 -10.97 -2.69 8.52
CA ARG A 63 -11.98 -3.60 7.93
C ARG A 63 -11.75 -5.06 8.29
N GLN A 64 -10.50 -5.46 8.51
CA GLN A 64 -10.14 -6.85 8.76
C GLN A 64 -9.98 -7.20 10.25
N ARG A 65 -10.01 -6.21 11.13
CA ARG A 65 -9.82 -6.40 12.57
C ARG A 65 -11.06 -5.97 13.35
N PRO A 66 -11.34 -6.63 14.48
CA PRO A 66 -12.36 -6.15 15.41
C PRO A 66 -12.03 -4.73 15.87
N GLN A 67 -13.08 -3.93 16.03
CA GLN A 67 -12.99 -2.60 16.61
C GLN A 67 -13.50 -2.65 18.06
N ASP A 68 -13.00 -1.75 18.90
CA ASP A 68 -13.60 -1.51 20.22
C ASP A 68 -14.91 -0.70 20.12
N ASP A 69 -15.55 -0.45 21.26
CA ASP A 69 -16.82 0.29 21.34
C ASP A 69 -16.71 1.75 20.82
N ALA A 70 -15.51 2.31 20.78
CA ALA A 70 -15.24 3.65 20.27
C ALA A 70 -14.77 3.64 18.80
N GLY A 71 -14.83 2.49 18.13
CA GLY A 71 -14.42 2.31 16.73
C GLY A 71 -12.91 2.33 16.52
N ASN A 72 -12.11 2.19 17.59
CA ASN A 72 -10.66 2.07 17.45
C ASN A 72 -10.28 0.67 16.99
N THR A 73 -9.28 0.61 16.13
CA THR A 73 -8.65 -0.63 15.66
C THR A 73 -7.22 -0.65 16.14
N SER A 74 -6.79 -1.71 16.81
CA SER A 74 -5.43 -1.86 17.27
C SER A 74 -4.81 -3.20 16.85
N VAL A 75 -3.54 -3.13 16.47
CA VAL A 75 -2.63 -4.27 16.34
C VAL A 75 -1.46 -3.97 17.28
N GLY A 76 -1.24 -4.83 18.27
CA GLY A 76 -0.29 -4.59 19.36
C GLY A 76 -0.94 -3.96 20.58
N ARG A 77 -0.12 -3.43 21.50
CA ARG A 77 -0.58 -2.91 22.79
C ARG A 77 -1.00 -1.45 22.67
N HIS A 78 -2.29 -1.17 22.86
CA HIS A 78 -2.86 0.17 22.77
C HIS A 78 -3.70 0.52 24.00
N LEU A 79 -3.55 1.75 24.49
CA LEU A 79 -4.41 2.37 25.49
C LEU A 79 -5.02 3.66 24.91
N GLY A 80 -6.30 3.60 24.54
CA GLY A 80 -7.07 4.77 24.13
C GLY A 80 -7.82 5.38 25.31
N ILE A 81 -7.56 6.64 25.63
CA ILE A 81 -8.33 7.44 26.60
C ILE A 81 -9.02 8.55 25.82
N GLU A 82 -10.35 8.64 25.92
CA GLU A 82 -11.15 9.65 25.18
C GLU A 82 -10.83 9.68 23.68
N SER A 83 -10.43 8.54 23.11
CA SER A 83 -10.02 8.40 21.71
C SER A 83 -11.01 7.54 20.92
N ALA A 84 -11.30 7.92 19.68
CA ALA A 84 -12.30 7.26 18.85
C ALA A 84 -11.86 7.17 17.38
N GLY A 85 -12.27 6.11 16.69
CA GLY A 85 -12.01 5.93 15.26
C GLY A 85 -10.53 5.78 14.88
N THR A 86 -9.65 5.54 15.85
CA THR A 86 -8.20 5.48 15.63
C THR A 86 -7.78 4.14 15.02
N ILE A 87 -6.70 4.13 14.24
CA ILE A 87 -6.03 2.92 13.76
C ILE A 87 -4.63 2.94 14.35
N VAL A 88 -4.30 1.96 15.19
CA VAL A 88 -3.00 1.86 15.84
C VAL A 88 -2.35 0.55 15.43
N HIS A 89 -1.13 0.61 14.93
CA HIS A 89 -0.31 -0.54 14.60
C HIS A 89 1.03 -0.42 15.32
N ALA A 90 1.35 -1.36 16.20
CA ALA A 90 2.61 -1.42 16.93
C ALA A 90 2.98 -2.88 17.26
N GLY A 91 4.24 -3.12 17.59
CA GLY A 91 4.69 -4.39 18.16
C GLY A 91 4.13 -4.62 19.56
N ASP A 92 4.07 -5.89 19.99
CA ASP A 92 3.55 -6.26 21.32
C ASP A 92 4.43 -5.76 22.50
N ASP A 93 5.67 -5.40 22.21
CA ASP A 93 6.67 -4.84 23.13
C ASP A 93 6.58 -3.31 23.26
N HIS A 94 5.74 -2.65 22.46
CA HIS A 94 5.55 -1.22 22.47
C HIS A 94 4.12 -0.84 22.85
N LEU A 95 3.96 0.03 23.86
CA LEU A 95 2.66 0.59 24.24
C LEU A 95 2.44 1.91 23.51
N VAL A 96 1.39 1.98 22.69
CA VAL A 96 0.88 3.25 22.16
C VAL A 96 -0.26 3.75 23.04
N VAL A 97 -0.19 5.01 23.45
CA VAL A 97 -1.27 5.66 24.21
C VAL A 97 -1.81 6.83 23.39
N THR A 98 -3.13 6.88 23.20
CA THR A 98 -3.82 8.01 22.57
C THR A 98 -4.75 8.67 23.58
N LEU A 99 -4.75 10.01 23.64
CA LEU A 99 -5.58 10.79 24.57
C LEU A 99 -6.33 11.89 23.83
N GLY A 100 -7.66 11.83 23.82
CA GLY A 100 -8.51 12.86 23.20
C GLY A 100 -8.43 12.91 21.67
N LEU A 101 -7.91 11.87 21.01
CA LEU A 101 -7.65 11.86 19.57
C LEU A 101 -8.78 11.18 18.81
N LYS A 102 -9.12 11.72 17.64
CA LYS A 102 -10.16 11.19 16.77
C LYS A 102 -9.64 10.99 15.37
N ASP A 103 -10.02 9.87 14.76
CA ASP A 103 -9.74 9.57 13.35
C ASP A 103 -8.26 9.72 12.99
N ILE A 104 -7.37 9.21 13.85
CA ILE A 104 -5.93 9.20 13.62
C ILE A 104 -5.42 7.81 13.27
N LEU A 105 -4.36 7.78 12.48
CA LEU A 105 -3.55 6.62 12.18
C LEU A 105 -2.21 6.77 12.93
N VAL A 106 -1.84 5.75 13.70
CA VAL A 106 -0.53 5.61 14.32
C VAL A 106 0.09 4.29 13.88
N VAL A 107 1.23 4.34 13.21
CA VAL A 107 1.99 3.15 12.81
C VAL A 107 3.38 3.27 13.40
N HIS A 108 3.70 2.36 14.31
CA HIS A 108 5.01 2.25 14.93
C HIS A 108 5.77 1.08 14.30
N THR A 109 6.97 1.37 13.81
CA THR A 109 7.99 0.40 13.40
C THR A 109 9.22 0.58 14.30
N PRO A 110 10.18 -0.37 14.31
CA PRO A 110 11.36 -0.27 15.19
C PRO A 110 12.20 1.00 14.98
N ASP A 111 12.17 1.54 13.77
CA ASP A 111 13.01 2.64 13.27
C ASP A 111 12.25 3.96 13.10
N ALA A 112 10.92 3.93 12.93
CA ALA A 112 10.12 5.11 12.65
C ALA A 112 8.70 5.03 13.25
N THR A 113 8.00 6.16 13.27
CA THR A 113 6.58 6.21 13.62
C THR A 113 5.87 7.19 12.71
N LEU A 114 4.83 6.72 12.04
CA LEU A 114 3.90 7.54 11.29
C LEU A 114 2.72 7.91 12.20
N VAL A 115 2.44 9.21 12.29
CA VAL A 115 1.19 9.72 12.86
C VAL A 115 0.53 10.56 11.78
N ALA A 116 -0.70 10.20 11.43
CA ALA A 116 -1.44 10.88 10.38
C ALA A 116 -2.92 10.98 10.76
N ASP A 117 -3.61 11.93 10.13
CA ASP A 117 -5.06 11.87 10.03
C ASP A 117 -5.45 10.65 9.18
N ARG A 118 -6.44 9.88 9.63
CA ARG A 118 -6.89 8.66 8.96
C ARG A 118 -7.43 8.93 7.55
N GLY A 119 -7.98 10.12 7.29
CA GLY A 119 -8.43 10.52 5.96
C GLY A 119 -7.28 10.81 4.98
N HIS A 120 -6.04 10.88 5.45
CA HIS A 120 -4.87 11.25 4.66
C HIS A 120 -3.94 10.07 4.34
N GLU A 121 -4.44 8.84 4.36
CA GLU A 121 -3.65 7.62 4.08
C GLU A 121 -2.93 7.65 2.72
N GLU A 122 -3.54 8.20 1.67
CA GLU A 122 -2.90 8.37 0.36
C GLU A 122 -1.66 9.30 0.40
N GLY A 123 -1.57 10.13 1.45
CA GLY A 123 -0.46 11.02 1.73
C GLY A 123 0.86 10.30 2.04
N VAL A 124 0.85 8.99 2.34
CA VAL A 124 2.07 8.20 2.61
C VAL A 124 3.05 8.28 1.44
N ARG A 125 2.57 8.33 0.19
CA ARG A 125 3.45 8.50 -0.99
C ARG A 125 4.24 9.82 -0.95
N LYS A 126 3.66 10.88 -0.39
CA LYS A 126 4.34 12.17 -0.22
C LYS A 126 5.44 12.08 0.84
N VAL A 127 5.20 11.30 1.91
CA VAL A 127 6.19 11.04 2.95
C VAL A 127 7.39 10.29 2.36
N VAL A 128 7.15 9.20 1.62
CA VAL A 128 8.21 8.43 0.92
C VAL A 128 9.05 9.35 0.03
N ALA A 129 8.41 10.14 -0.83
CA ALA A 129 9.11 11.06 -1.73
C ALA A 129 9.93 12.13 -0.98
N GLU A 130 9.50 12.54 0.22
CA GLU A 130 10.23 13.51 1.03
C GLU A 130 11.42 12.88 1.76
N LEU A 131 11.29 11.63 2.23
CA LEU A 131 12.40 10.86 2.79
C LEU A 131 13.50 10.63 1.75
N GLU A 132 13.13 10.26 0.52
CA GLU A 132 14.06 10.11 -0.61
C GLU A 132 14.82 11.41 -0.90
N LYS A 133 14.12 12.55 -0.96
CA LYS A 133 14.75 13.87 -1.20
C LYS A 133 15.76 14.26 -0.13
N ARG A 134 15.53 13.83 1.11
CA ARG A 134 16.42 14.09 2.24
C ARG A 134 17.56 13.10 2.35
N GLY A 135 17.54 12.04 1.53
CA GLY A 135 18.50 10.95 1.61
C GLY A 135 18.34 10.09 2.86
N TRP A 136 17.16 10.09 3.48
CA TRP A 136 16.85 9.30 4.68
C TRP A 136 16.42 7.89 4.30
N THR A 137 17.29 7.19 3.57
CA THR A 137 17.01 5.87 2.98
C THR A 137 16.86 4.75 4.00
N GLU A 138 17.35 4.96 5.22
CA GLU A 138 17.20 4.03 6.34
C GLU A 138 15.77 3.91 6.86
N TYR A 139 14.87 4.82 6.45
CA TYR A 139 13.44 4.84 6.84
C TYR A 139 12.47 4.60 5.65
N LEU A 140 12.98 4.13 4.52
CA LEU A 140 12.20 3.76 3.31
C LEU A 140 11.94 2.26 3.28
#